data_AF-A0A7Y1SXS9-F1
#
_entry.id   AF-A0A7Y1SXS9-F1
#
_cell.length_a   1.000
_cell.length_b   1.000
_cell.length_c   1.000
_cell.angle_alpha   90.00
_cell.angle_beta   90.00
_cell.angle_gamma   90.00
#
_symmetry.space_group_name_H-M   'P 1'
#
loop_
_entity.id
_entity.type
_entity.pdbx_description
1 polymer ?
#
loop_
_entity_poly.entity_id
_entity_poly.type
_entity_poly.pdbx_seq_one_letter_code
_entity_poly.pdbx_strand_id
1 'polypeptide(L)' 'TTAGVYSVRPRPGAPVSTPLRWDEIGDVEPSRFTIETIWERIEQHGDLFAPAIRGGQDLTVAEEALGIET' A
#
# COMPACT_ATOMS: atom_id res chain seq x y z
N THR A 1 -0.85 2.38 16.24
CA THR A 1 0.26 1.80 15.46
C THR A 1 -0.24 1.50 14.06
N THR A 2 0.64 1.50 13.05
CA THR A 2 0.29 1.20 11.65
C THR A 2 0.94 -0.11 11.24
N ALA A 3 0.26 -0.92 10.42
CA ALA A 3 0.85 -2.13 9.86
C ALA A 3 1.91 -1.72 8.82
N GLY A 4 3.12 -2.29 8.92
CA GLY A 4 4.15 -2.06 7.92
C GLY A 4 3.76 -2.68 6.57
N VAL A 5 4.29 -2.13 5.48
CA VAL A 5 4.13 -2.71 4.15
C VAL A 5 4.70 -4.13 4.12
N TYR A 6 3.97 -5.07 3.50
CA TYR A 6 4.24 -6.51 3.50
C TYR A 6 4.20 -7.21 4.88
N SER A 7 3.76 -6.54 5.95
CA SER A 7 3.60 -7.21 7.24
C SER A 7 2.42 -8.19 7.24
N VAL A 8 2.64 -9.37 7.82
CA VAL A 8 1.61 -10.38 8.09
C VAL A 8 0.74 -9.93 9.25
N ARG A 9 -0.56 -10.26 9.21
CA ARG A 9 -1.53 -9.91 10.25
C ARG A 9 -1.96 -11.15 11.04
N PRO A 10 -2.09 -11.07 12.38
CA PRO A 10 -2.55 -12.18 13.22
C PRO A 10 -4.07 -12.31 13.11
N ARG A 11 -4.56 -12.72 11.94
CA ARG A 11 -5.97 -12.96 11.63
C ARG A 11 -6.10 -14.32 10.93
N PRO A 12 -7.29 -14.95 10.91
CA PRO A 12 -7.50 -16.18 10.14
C PRO A 12 -7.02 -16.03 8.69
N GLY A 13 -6.25 -17.00 8.21
CA GLY A 13 -5.62 -16.97 6.89
C GLY A 13 -4.32 -16.15 6.79
N ALA A 14 -3.83 -15.55 7.89
CA ALA A 14 -2.59 -14.78 7.94
C ALA A 14 -2.44 -13.75 6.79
N PRO A 15 -3.40 -12.81 6.62
CA PRO A 15 -3.37 -11.88 5.50
C PRO A 15 -2.19 -10.91 5.58
N VAL A 16 -1.75 -10.41 4.43
CA VAL A 16 -0.58 -9.52 4.29
C VAL A 16 -1.01 -8.11 3.90
N SER A 17 -0.40 -7.10 4.54
CA SER A 17 -0.58 -5.69 4.21
C SER A 17 0.06 -5.36 2.85
N THR A 18 -0.71 -5.56 1.78
CA THR A 18 -0.18 -5.69 0.42
C THR A 18 -0.35 -4.40 -0.40
N PRO A 19 0.73 -3.83 -0.96
CA PRO A 19 0.65 -2.74 -1.93
C PRO A 19 -0.14 -3.14 -3.19
N LEU A 20 -0.97 -2.21 -3.64
CA LEU A 20 -1.82 -2.35 -4.82
C LEU A 20 -1.54 -1.22 -5.81
N ARG A 21 -1.88 -1.46 -7.07
CA ARG A 21 -2.04 -0.42 -8.07
C ARG A 21 -3.40 0.24 -7.92
N TRP A 22 -3.52 1.47 -8.40
CA TRP A 22 -4.75 2.25 -8.31
C TRP A 22 -5.90 1.66 -9.12
N ASP A 23 -5.62 1.00 -10.24
CA ASP A 23 -6.60 0.35 -11.10
C ASP A 23 -7.19 -0.94 -10.50
N GLU A 24 -6.59 -1.49 -9.43
CA GLU A 24 -7.12 -2.66 -8.72
C GLU A 24 -8.18 -2.26 -7.66
N ILE A 25 -8.34 -0.96 -7.36
CA ILE A 25 -9.22 -0.49 -6.30
C ILE A 25 -10.69 -0.61 -6.74
N GLY A 26 -11.45 -1.41 -6.00
CA GLY A 26 -12.87 -1.69 -6.26
C GLY A 26 -13.16 -3.17 -6.49
N ASP A 27 -12.18 -3.91 -7.05
CA ASP A 27 -12.34 -5.32 -7.43
C ASP A 27 -11.52 -6.29 -6.55
N VAL A 28 -10.84 -5.75 -5.54
CA VAL A 28 -9.87 -6.48 -4.72
C VAL A 28 -10.42 -6.82 -3.33
N GLU A 29 -10.31 -8.08 -2.91
CA GLU A 29 -10.54 -8.46 -1.51
C GLU A 29 -9.23 -8.66 -0.73
N PRO A 30 -9.07 -8.02 0.44
CA PRO A 30 -7.86 -8.16 1.25
C PRO A 30 -7.54 -9.59 1.69
N SER A 31 -8.54 -10.47 1.78
CA SER A 31 -8.37 -11.87 2.16
C SER A 31 -7.64 -12.70 1.10
N ARG A 32 -7.50 -12.21 -0.14
CA ARG A 32 -6.77 -12.90 -1.22
C ARG A 32 -5.26 -12.85 -1.03
N PHE A 33 -4.75 -11.91 -0.24
CA PHE A 33 -3.31 -11.75 0.00
C PHE A 33 -2.95 -12.33 1.36
N THR A 34 -2.35 -13.52 1.35
CA THR A 34 -1.95 -14.27 2.54
C THR A 34 -0.46 -14.55 2.51
N ILE A 35 0.08 -15.07 3.61
CA ILE A 35 1.47 -15.54 3.66
C ILE A 35 1.79 -16.60 2.60
N GLU A 36 0.78 -17.31 2.10
CA GLU A 36 0.91 -18.34 1.06
C GLU A 36 0.84 -17.74 -0.35
N THR A 37 -0.06 -16.78 -0.58
CA THR A 37 -0.33 -16.26 -1.95
C THR A 37 0.50 -15.03 -2.31
N ILE A 38 1.13 -14.35 -1.34
CA ILE A 38 1.84 -13.09 -1.60
C ILE A 38 3.03 -13.24 -2.55
N TRP A 39 3.69 -14.41 -2.55
CA TRP A 39 4.89 -14.66 -3.35
C TRP A 39 4.60 -14.54 -4.85
N GLU A 40 3.52 -15.14 -5.33
CA GLU A 40 3.09 -15.07 -6.73
C GLU A 40 2.88 -13.61 -7.16
N ARG A 41 2.27 -12.78 -6.30
CA ARG A 41 2.06 -11.36 -6.57
C ARG A 41 3.39 -10.60 -6.70
N ILE A 42 4.34 -10.86 -5.80
CA ILE A 42 5.66 -10.22 -5.83
C ILE A 42 6.43 -10.62 -7.09
N GLU A 43 6.35 -11.88 -7.50
CA GLU A 43 6.96 -12.36 -8.75
C GLU A 43 6.34 -11.69 -9.98
N GLN A 44 5.02 -11.51 -10.01
CA GLN A 44 4.31 -10.91 -11.14
C GLN A 44 4.52 -9.40 -11.27
N HIS A 45 4.58 -8.67 -10.15
CA HIS A 45 4.55 -7.20 -10.16
C HIS A 45 5.84 -6.53 -9.65
N GLY A 46 6.73 -7.28 -9.00
CA GLY A 46 7.84 -6.73 -8.25
C GLY A 46 7.38 -5.93 -7.02
N ASP A 47 8.24 -5.06 -6.51
CA ASP A 47 7.89 -4.19 -5.38
C ASP A 47 7.17 -2.91 -5.86
N LEU A 48 5.84 -2.93 -5.74
CA LEU A 48 4.98 -1.78 -6.06
C LEU A 48 5.17 -0.59 -5.12
N PHE A 49 5.74 -0.78 -3.93
CA PHE A 49 5.93 0.30 -2.95
C PHE A 49 7.31 0.96 -3.05
N ALA A 50 8.28 0.35 -3.74
CA ALA A 50 9.61 0.93 -3.95
C ALA A 50 9.63 2.40 -4.46
N PRO A 51 8.68 2.87 -5.29
CA PRO A 51 8.64 4.28 -5.70
C PRO A 51 8.31 5.26 -4.57
N ALA A 52 7.67 4.83 -3.47
CA ALA A 52 7.21 5.73 -2.42
C ALA A 52 8.34 6.44 -1.67
N ILE A 53 9.55 5.87 -1.68
CA ILE A 53 10.74 6.50 -1.10
C ILE A 53 11.47 7.44 -2.07
N ARG A 54 10.96 7.57 -3.31
CA ARG A 54 11.56 8.39 -4.36
C ARG A 54 10.73 9.64 -4.58
N GLY A 55 11.43 10.72 -4.93
CA GLY A 55 10.82 12.03 -5.08
C GLY A 55 10.57 12.71 -3.74
N GLY A 56 10.33 14.01 -3.78
CA GLY A 56 9.81 14.79 -2.66
C GLY A 56 8.34 15.10 -2.90
N GLN A 57 7.57 15.21 -1.83
CA GLN A 57 6.21 15.73 -1.90
C GLN A 57 6.20 17.14 -1.31
N ASP A 58 5.59 18.06 -2.04
CA ASP A 58 5.33 19.42 -1.57
C ASP A 58 3.93 19.47 -0.96
N LEU A 59 3.82 20.04 0.24
CA LEU A 59 2.56 20.19 0.95
C LEU A 59 1.87 21.51 0.64
N THR A 60 2.53 22.48 0.00
CA THR A 60 1.97 23.82 -0.21
C THR A 60 0.62 23.80 -0.93
N VAL A 61 0.47 22.95 -1.96
CA VAL A 61 -0.82 22.80 -2.67
C VAL A 61 -1.94 22.30 -1.73
N ALA A 62 -1.62 21.42 -0.78
CA ALA A 62 -2.59 20.93 0.18
C ALA A 62 -2.89 21.96 1.29
N GLU A 63 -1.88 22.72 1.71
CA GLU A 63 -2.01 23.80 2.70
C GLU A 63 -2.89 24.94 2.17
N GLU A 64 -2.64 25.39 0.94
CA GLU A 64 -3.46 26.40 0.26
C GLU A 64 -4.92 25.97 0.15
N ALA A 65 -5.17 24.72 -0.22
CA ALA A 65 -6.52 24.16 -0.32
C ALA A 65 -7.25 24.11 1.04
N LEU A 66 -6.51 24.08 2.15
CA LEU A 66 -7.03 24.09 3.50
C LEU A 66 -7.04 25.49 4.14
N GLY A 67 -6.53 26.52 3.43
CA GLY A 67 -6.40 27.87 3.96
C GLY A 67 -5.38 28.01 5.09
N ILE A 68 -4.36 27.15 5.11
CA ILE A 68 -3.24 27.23 6.06
C ILE A 68 -2.23 28.22 5.47
N GLU A 69 -1.90 29.28 6.20
CA GLU A 69 -0.86 30.23 5.79
C GLU A 69 0.52 29.55 5.88
N THR A 70 1.19 29.38 4.75
CA THR A 70 2.54 28.79 4.60
C THR A 70 3.64 29.84 4.79
#